data_AF-A0A0F7V3P8-F1
#
_entry.id   AF-A0A0F7V3P8-F1
#
_cell.length_a   1.000
_cell.length_b   1.000
_cell.length_c   1.000
_cell.angle_alpha   90.00
_cell.angle_beta   90.00
_cell.angle_gamma   90.00
#
_symmetry.space_group_name_H-M   'P 1'
#
loop_
_entity.id
_entity.type
_entity.pdbx_description
1 polymer ?
#
loop_
_entity_poly.entity_id
_entity_poly.type
_entity_poly.pdbx_seq_one_letter_code
_entity_poly.pdbx_strand_id
1 'polypeptide(L)'
;MAESAVAPSATKSNAVQLTPVEAFRACVLIDEALRQLSFVSKLVPAGHTARRDELSLSKGDDIVRMIQEQSSLQEKFKELTDSKQQLRGLSNIEKLKSVEAELEEVSQKLREANKELCRNLKQNPNLQENAVKLQLERQKVEEWYADVRDELQDAYTFKSLQDRVAQEKHQQEKLNEVKKRTRESAQAVRLLEAELKKETAEYEREMKQTNAEISSLKEELQQNRLKSSLKLSFEEKQLAAQEQALLRVFQQKEIELQRQLAKELSEAYLEEFAHTEILKFSREYIQNV
;
A
#
# COMPACT_ATOMS: atom_id res chain seq x y z
N MET A 1 22.87 30.65 -31.09
CA MET A 1 21.88 29.75 -31.74
C MET A 1 20.56 30.49 -31.69
N ALA A 2 20.10 30.96 -32.85
CA ALA A 2 18.98 31.87 -32.98
C ALA A 2 17.65 31.10 -32.93
N GLU A 3 16.83 31.39 -31.92
CA GLU A 3 15.46 30.92 -31.80
C GLU A 3 14.60 31.65 -32.83
N SER A 4 14.23 30.93 -33.90
CA SER A 4 13.28 31.37 -34.90
C SER A 4 11.87 31.26 -34.30
N ALA A 5 11.32 32.40 -33.88
CA ALA A 5 9.91 32.53 -33.54
C ALA A 5 9.08 32.37 -34.82
N VAL A 6 8.50 31.18 -34.99
CA VAL A 6 7.51 30.89 -36.04
C VAL A 6 6.21 31.58 -35.66
N ALA A 7 5.92 32.69 -36.32
CA ALA A 7 4.64 33.37 -36.24
C ALA A 7 3.52 32.46 -36.79
N PRO A 8 2.35 32.37 -36.13
CA PRO A 8 1.22 31.64 -36.68
C PRO A 8 0.69 32.42 -37.89
N SER A 9 0.82 31.82 -39.07
CA SER A 9 0.23 32.33 -40.31
C SER A 9 -1.29 32.39 -40.16
N ALA A 10 -1.83 33.57 -39.91
CA ALA A 10 -3.25 33.85 -40.01
C ALA A 10 -3.67 33.71 -41.48
N THR A 11 -4.13 32.52 -41.85
CA THR A 11 -4.81 32.27 -43.12
C THR A 11 -6.09 33.11 -43.09
N LYS A 12 -6.05 34.28 -43.76
CA LYS A 12 -7.26 35.06 -44.04
C LYS A 12 -8.18 34.18 -44.89
N SER A 13 -9.16 33.55 -44.26
CA SER A 13 -10.30 32.94 -44.94
C SER A 13 -11.00 34.05 -45.73
N ASN A 14 -10.72 34.13 -47.03
CA ASN A 14 -11.57 34.87 -47.95
C ASN A 14 -12.95 34.22 -47.84
N ALA A 15 -13.92 34.97 -47.33
CA ALA A 15 -15.29 34.50 -47.22
C ALA A 15 -15.73 34.02 -48.61
N VAL A 16 -16.04 32.73 -48.72
CA VAL A 16 -16.52 32.14 -49.98
C VAL A 16 -17.86 32.79 -50.29
N GLN A 17 -17.88 33.65 -51.29
CA GLN A 17 -19.06 34.36 -51.74
C GLN A 17 -19.66 33.59 -52.91
N LEU A 18 -20.93 33.20 -52.76
CA LEU A 18 -21.66 32.44 -53.76
C LEU A 18 -22.32 33.39 -54.76
N THR A 19 -22.54 32.91 -55.97
CA THR A 19 -23.41 33.62 -56.91
C THR A 19 -24.87 33.55 -56.41
N PRO A 20 -25.72 34.51 -56.78
CA PRO A 20 -27.14 34.49 -56.38
C PRO A 20 -27.86 33.19 -56.78
N VAL A 21 -27.50 32.61 -57.92
CA VAL A 21 -28.08 31.33 -58.39
C VAL A 21 -27.60 30.15 -57.54
N GLU A 22 -26.32 30.12 -57.15
CA GLU A 22 -25.80 29.07 -56.27
C GLU A 22 -26.39 29.16 -54.86
N ALA A 23 -26.46 30.36 -54.30
CA ALA A 23 -27.06 30.60 -53.00
C ALA A 23 -28.54 30.20 -52.99
N PHE A 24 -29.31 30.57 -54.01
CA PHE A 24 -30.71 30.16 -54.15
C PHE A 24 -30.85 28.63 -54.21
N ARG A 25 -30.03 27.95 -55.01
CA ARG A 25 -30.02 26.47 -55.08
C ARG A 25 -29.68 25.84 -53.74
N ALA A 26 -28.72 26.41 -53.00
CA ALA A 26 -28.36 25.95 -51.67
C ALA A 26 -29.51 26.15 -50.66
N CYS A 27 -30.19 27.31 -50.68
CA CYS A 27 -31.35 27.55 -49.83
C CYS A 27 -32.47 26.52 -50.06
N VAL A 28 -32.79 26.19 -51.32
CA VAL A 28 -33.80 25.17 -51.63
C VAL A 28 -33.43 23.80 -51.05
N LEU A 29 -32.15 23.42 -51.12
CA LEU A 29 -31.67 22.16 -50.53
C LEU A 29 -31.73 22.18 -48.99
N ILE A 30 -31.38 23.31 -48.37
CA ILE A 30 -31.42 23.46 -46.92
C ILE A 30 -32.86 23.48 -46.41
N ASP A 31 -33.79 24.13 -47.10
CA ASP A 31 -35.21 24.11 -46.74
C ASP A 31 -35.79 22.69 -46.81
N GLU A 32 -35.39 21.89 -47.81
CA GLU A 32 -35.76 20.48 -47.87
C GLU A 32 -35.14 19.67 -46.73
N ALA A 33 -33.86 19.90 -46.40
CA ALA A 33 -33.20 19.26 -45.27
C ALA A 33 -33.86 19.62 -43.92
N LEU A 34 -34.25 20.88 -43.73
CA LEU A 34 -34.98 21.35 -42.54
C LEU A 34 -36.36 20.71 -42.43
N ARG A 35 -37.08 20.53 -43.54
CA ARG A 35 -38.36 19.80 -43.55
C ARG A 35 -38.18 18.34 -43.15
N GLN A 36 -37.16 17.68 -43.69
CA GLN A 36 -36.85 16.29 -43.35
C GLN A 36 -36.42 16.15 -41.89
N LEU A 37 -35.57 17.05 -41.38
CA LEU A 37 -35.17 17.09 -39.97
C LEU A 37 -36.38 17.31 -39.05
N SER A 38 -37.24 18.29 -39.36
CA SER A 38 -38.48 18.52 -38.62
C SER A 38 -39.41 17.29 -38.63
N PHE A 39 -39.51 16.60 -39.76
CA PHE A 39 -40.27 15.36 -39.88
C PHE A 39 -39.68 14.25 -39.00
N VAL A 40 -38.36 14.07 -39.02
CA VAL A 40 -37.66 13.10 -38.18
C VAL A 40 -37.77 13.45 -36.68
N SER A 41 -37.78 14.73 -36.34
CA SER A 41 -38.04 15.22 -34.98
C SER A 41 -39.47 14.91 -34.53
N LYS A 42 -40.46 15.01 -35.42
CA LYS A 42 -41.87 14.64 -35.15
C LYS A 42 -42.12 13.12 -35.13
N LEU A 43 -41.33 12.35 -35.88
CA LEU A 43 -41.32 10.89 -35.88
C LEU A 43 -40.70 10.27 -34.63
N VAL A 44 -40.14 11.09 -33.73
CA VAL A 44 -39.80 10.69 -32.37
C VAL A 44 -40.89 11.27 -31.45
N PRO A 45 -42.10 10.69 -31.37
CA PRO A 45 -43.12 11.23 -30.49
C PRO A 45 -42.74 10.86 -29.05
N ALA A 46 -43.27 11.64 -28.12
CA ALA A 46 -43.40 11.33 -26.68
C ALA A 46 -44.07 9.97 -26.35
N GLY A 47 -44.35 9.10 -27.34
CA GLY A 47 -44.75 7.70 -27.16
C GLY A 47 -43.56 6.71 -27.15
N HIS A 48 -42.39 7.11 -27.66
CA HIS A 48 -41.16 6.31 -27.48
C HIS A 48 -40.56 6.45 -26.08
N THR A 49 -40.96 7.46 -25.30
CA THR A 49 -40.64 7.54 -23.87
C THR A 49 -41.46 6.53 -23.08
N ALA A 50 -42.74 6.31 -23.38
CA ALA A 50 -43.55 5.27 -22.70
C ALA A 50 -43.00 3.85 -22.91
N ARG A 51 -42.66 3.47 -24.16
CA ARG A 51 -41.99 2.18 -24.45
C ARG A 51 -40.55 2.10 -23.92
N ARG A 52 -39.88 3.23 -23.68
CA ARG A 52 -38.53 3.30 -23.09
C ARG A 52 -38.56 3.28 -21.57
N ASP A 53 -39.60 3.82 -20.96
CA ASP A 53 -39.89 3.67 -19.54
C ASP A 53 -40.22 2.20 -19.27
N GLU A 54 -41.02 1.54 -20.11
CA GLU A 54 -41.20 0.07 -20.05
C GLU A 54 -39.88 -0.69 -20.20
N LEU A 55 -38.97 -0.26 -21.09
CA LEU A 55 -37.67 -0.92 -21.26
C LEU A 55 -36.70 -0.66 -20.09
N SER A 56 -36.71 0.55 -19.53
CA SER A 56 -35.92 0.92 -18.34
C SER A 56 -36.49 0.28 -17.07
N LEU A 57 -37.82 0.18 -16.96
CA LEU A 57 -38.53 -0.54 -15.91
C LEU A 57 -38.26 -2.04 -16.03
N SER A 58 -38.37 -2.63 -17.22
CA SER A 58 -38.01 -4.04 -17.47
C SER A 58 -36.56 -4.34 -17.11
N LYS A 59 -35.62 -3.44 -17.43
CA LYS A 59 -34.22 -3.58 -17.01
C LYS A 59 -34.03 -3.36 -15.51
N GLY A 60 -34.80 -2.47 -14.90
CA GLY A 60 -34.87 -2.28 -13.45
C GLY A 60 -35.35 -3.55 -12.75
N ASP A 61 -36.41 -4.17 -13.26
CA ASP A 61 -36.97 -5.43 -12.78
C ASP A 61 -35.99 -6.59 -12.96
N ASP A 62 -35.26 -6.63 -14.07
CA ASP A 62 -34.16 -7.58 -14.27
C ASP A 62 -33.02 -7.37 -13.27
N ILE A 63 -32.62 -6.13 -12.99
CA ILE A 63 -31.60 -5.81 -11.97
C ILE A 63 -32.11 -6.22 -10.58
N VAL A 64 -33.38 -5.95 -10.25
CA VAL A 64 -34.00 -6.36 -8.99
C VAL A 64 -34.01 -7.89 -8.87
N ARG A 65 -34.37 -8.61 -9.95
CA ARG A 65 -34.30 -10.08 -9.99
C ARG A 65 -32.87 -10.58 -9.76
N MET A 66 -31.88 -9.98 -10.40
CA MET A 66 -30.46 -10.35 -10.21
C MET A 66 -29.97 -10.07 -8.78
N ILE A 67 -30.43 -8.99 -8.15
CA ILE A 67 -30.11 -8.69 -6.74
C ILE A 67 -30.74 -9.73 -5.81
N GLN A 68 -31.97 -10.15 -6.08
CA GLN A 68 -32.65 -11.21 -5.33
C GLN A 68 -31.94 -12.56 -5.50
N GLU A 69 -31.56 -12.92 -6.73
CA GLU A 69 -30.77 -14.11 -7.03
C GLU A 69 -29.43 -14.09 -6.29
N GLN A 70 -28.69 -12.96 -6.31
CA GLN A 70 -27.45 -12.80 -5.57
C GLN A 70 -27.68 -12.95 -4.06
N SER A 71 -28.73 -12.34 -3.50
CA SER A 71 -29.04 -12.41 -2.07
C SER A 71 -29.35 -13.85 -1.65
N SER A 72 -30.09 -14.59 -2.47
CA SER A 72 -30.39 -16.01 -2.23
C SER A 72 -29.14 -16.90 -2.28
N LEU A 73 -28.19 -16.59 -3.17
CA LEU A 73 -26.90 -17.30 -3.24
C LEU A 73 -26.02 -16.98 -2.02
N GLN A 74 -26.07 -15.75 -1.50
CA GLN A 74 -25.36 -15.37 -0.28
C GLN A 74 -25.92 -16.09 0.96
N GLU A 75 -27.24 -16.20 1.06
CA GLU A 75 -27.90 -16.94 2.14
C GLU A 75 -27.52 -18.42 2.11
N LYS A 76 -27.61 -19.07 0.95
CA LYS A 76 -27.16 -20.47 0.75
C LYS A 76 -25.68 -20.66 1.07
N PHE A 77 -24.83 -19.71 0.65
CA PHE A 77 -23.40 -19.76 0.96
C PHE A 77 -23.14 -19.69 2.48
N LYS A 78 -23.89 -18.86 3.19
CA LYS A 78 -23.81 -18.75 4.66
C LYS A 78 -24.27 -20.05 5.32
N GLU A 79 -25.41 -20.60 4.93
CA GLU A 79 -25.92 -21.88 5.46
C GLU A 79 -24.93 -23.03 5.24
N LEU A 80 -24.35 -23.14 4.05
CA LEU A 80 -23.32 -24.15 3.74
C LEU A 80 -22.03 -23.93 4.53
N THR A 81 -21.66 -22.68 4.78
CA THR A 81 -20.50 -22.34 5.63
C THR A 81 -20.73 -22.74 7.08
N ASP A 82 -21.92 -22.46 7.61
CA ASP A 82 -22.32 -22.83 8.97
C ASP A 82 -22.41 -24.36 9.12
N SER A 83 -22.99 -25.05 8.13
CA SER A 83 -23.04 -26.52 8.07
C SER A 83 -21.64 -27.14 8.01
N LYS A 84 -20.73 -26.57 7.19
CA LYS A 84 -19.33 -26.99 7.12
C LYS A 84 -18.62 -26.83 8.47
N GLN A 85 -18.87 -25.74 9.21
CA GLN A 85 -18.29 -25.54 10.54
C GLN A 85 -18.82 -26.55 11.55
N GLN A 86 -20.10 -26.91 11.51
CA GLN A 86 -20.70 -27.93 12.38
C GLN A 86 -20.19 -29.35 12.06
N LEU A 87 -19.92 -29.64 10.78
CA LEU A 87 -19.37 -30.93 10.35
C LEU A 87 -17.86 -31.06 10.60
N ARG A 88 -17.14 -29.94 10.80
CA ARG A 88 -15.73 -29.95 11.23
C ARG A 88 -15.62 -30.47 12.66
N GLY A 89 -15.13 -31.70 12.79
CA GLY A 89 -14.96 -32.38 14.08
C GLY A 89 -15.85 -33.63 14.24
N LEU A 90 -16.80 -33.84 13.32
CA LEU A 90 -17.59 -35.07 13.23
C LEU A 90 -16.94 -36.02 12.22
N SER A 91 -17.01 -37.33 12.47
CA SER A 91 -16.43 -38.40 11.64
C SER A 91 -17.16 -38.63 10.29
N ASN A 92 -18.05 -37.73 9.88
CA ASN A 92 -18.81 -37.84 8.65
C ASN A 92 -18.10 -37.16 7.46
N ILE A 93 -17.03 -37.81 7.01
CA ILE A 93 -16.15 -37.33 5.92
C ILE A 93 -16.90 -37.19 4.59
N GLU A 94 -17.87 -38.06 4.31
CA GLU A 94 -18.66 -38.02 3.06
C GLU A 94 -19.57 -36.80 3.00
N LYS A 95 -20.30 -36.49 4.08
CA LYS A 95 -21.12 -35.26 4.14
C LYS A 95 -20.28 -33.99 4.08
N LEU A 96 -19.11 -33.98 4.72
CA LEU A 96 -18.18 -32.86 4.64
C LEU A 96 -17.77 -32.59 3.19
N LYS A 97 -17.38 -33.64 2.43
CA LYS A 97 -17.01 -33.50 1.02
C LYS A 97 -18.16 -33.01 0.14
N SER A 98 -19.39 -33.47 0.38
CA SER A 98 -20.59 -33.00 -0.34
C SER A 98 -20.81 -31.50 -0.11
N VAL A 99 -20.78 -31.05 1.16
CA VAL A 99 -20.94 -29.64 1.51
C VAL A 99 -19.80 -28.78 0.94
N GLU A 100 -18.58 -29.30 0.88
CA GLU A 100 -17.46 -28.60 0.25
C GLU A 100 -17.64 -28.43 -1.26
N ALA A 101 -18.13 -29.44 -1.96
CA ALA A 101 -18.43 -29.36 -3.39
C ALA A 101 -19.58 -28.37 -3.68
N GLU A 102 -20.66 -28.42 -2.89
CA GLU A 102 -21.77 -27.47 -3.00
C GLU A 102 -21.34 -26.03 -2.68
N LEU A 103 -20.47 -25.84 -1.69
CA LEU A 103 -19.92 -24.53 -1.33
C LEU A 103 -19.07 -23.93 -2.48
N GLU A 104 -18.28 -24.77 -3.16
CA GLU A 104 -17.50 -24.36 -4.32
C GLU A 104 -18.40 -23.96 -5.50
N GLU A 105 -19.44 -24.74 -5.77
CA GLU A 105 -20.43 -24.45 -6.81
C GLU A 105 -21.19 -23.14 -6.52
N VAL A 106 -21.66 -22.94 -5.29
CA VAL A 106 -22.34 -21.69 -4.87
C VAL A 106 -21.38 -20.51 -4.93
N SER A 107 -20.10 -20.69 -4.56
CA SER A 107 -19.07 -19.65 -4.69
C SER A 107 -18.85 -19.22 -6.13
N GLN A 108 -18.84 -20.18 -7.06
CA GLN A 108 -18.70 -19.89 -8.48
C GLN A 108 -19.93 -19.15 -9.02
N LYS A 109 -21.14 -19.65 -8.73
CA LYS A 109 -22.40 -18.98 -9.12
C LYS A 109 -22.51 -17.56 -8.55
N LEU A 110 -22.06 -17.35 -7.31
CA LEU A 110 -22.05 -16.02 -6.68
C LEU A 110 -21.07 -15.06 -7.36
N ARG A 111 -19.92 -15.55 -7.85
CA ARG A 111 -18.97 -14.75 -8.63
C ARG A 111 -19.52 -14.40 -10.00
N GLU A 112 -20.18 -15.34 -10.67
CA GLU A 112 -20.81 -15.13 -11.97
C GLU A 112 -21.97 -14.15 -11.88
N ALA A 113 -22.88 -14.32 -10.91
CA ALA A 113 -23.98 -13.41 -10.64
C ALA A 113 -23.49 -11.98 -10.30
N ASN A 114 -22.43 -11.83 -9.48
CA ASN A 114 -21.83 -10.53 -9.21
C ASN A 114 -21.22 -9.88 -10.45
N LYS A 115 -20.53 -10.66 -11.29
CA LYS A 115 -19.94 -10.16 -12.53
C LYS A 115 -21.03 -9.68 -13.49
N GLU A 116 -22.13 -10.42 -13.58
CA GLU A 116 -23.25 -10.08 -14.43
C GLU A 116 -24.01 -8.86 -13.90
N LEU A 117 -24.25 -8.77 -12.59
CA LEU A 117 -24.84 -7.58 -11.96
C LEU A 117 -23.96 -6.35 -12.18
N CYS A 118 -22.66 -6.44 -11.90
CA CYS A 118 -21.71 -5.36 -12.14
C CYS A 118 -21.66 -4.93 -13.61
N ARG A 119 -21.78 -5.88 -14.53
CA ARG A 119 -21.84 -5.61 -15.97
C ARG A 119 -23.14 -4.88 -16.30
N ASN A 120 -24.30 -5.35 -15.83
CA ASN A 120 -25.59 -4.71 -16.09
C ASN A 120 -25.68 -3.30 -15.47
N LEU A 121 -25.14 -3.09 -14.26
CA LEU A 121 -25.03 -1.77 -13.65
C LEU A 121 -24.11 -0.82 -14.45
N LYS A 122 -22.98 -1.32 -14.98
CA LYS A 122 -22.07 -0.55 -15.84
C LYS A 122 -22.63 -0.30 -17.24
N GLN A 123 -23.38 -1.26 -17.77
CA GLN A 123 -23.95 -1.23 -19.11
C GLN A 123 -25.32 -0.59 -19.14
N ASN A 124 -25.87 -0.12 -18.01
CA ASN A 124 -27.14 0.57 -17.98
C ASN A 124 -26.98 1.88 -18.75
N PRO A 125 -27.35 1.92 -20.05
CA PRO A 125 -27.16 3.11 -20.82
C PRO A 125 -28.22 4.07 -20.29
N ASN A 126 -27.83 5.28 -19.93
CA ASN A 126 -28.81 6.32 -19.63
C ASN A 126 -29.54 6.67 -20.95
N LEU A 127 -30.45 5.80 -21.38
CA LEU A 127 -31.18 5.83 -22.64
C LEU A 127 -31.99 7.12 -22.72
N GLN A 128 -32.46 7.60 -21.58
CA GLN A 128 -33.15 8.87 -21.44
C GLN A 128 -32.19 10.04 -21.67
N GLU A 129 -31.04 10.09 -21.00
CA GLU A 129 -30.05 11.15 -21.21
C GLU A 129 -29.49 11.14 -22.64
N ASN A 130 -29.25 9.97 -23.23
CA ASN A 130 -28.81 9.85 -24.61
C ASN A 130 -29.88 10.31 -25.61
N ALA A 131 -31.16 10.04 -25.34
CA ALA A 131 -32.25 10.53 -26.16
C ALA A 131 -32.42 12.04 -26.06
N VAL A 132 -32.30 12.60 -24.85
CA VAL A 132 -32.32 14.05 -24.61
C VAL A 132 -31.15 14.71 -25.32
N LYS A 133 -29.93 14.17 -25.19
CA LYS A 133 -28.75 14.64 -25.92
C LYS A 133 -28.97 14.61 -27.43
N LEU A 134 -29.48 13.49 -27.96
CA LEU A 134 -29.77 13.37 -29.39
C LEU A 134 -30.77 14.43 -29.86
N GLN A 135 -31.80 14.72 -29.06
CA GLN A 135 -32.78 15.75 -29.40
C GLN A 135 -32.17 17.15 -29.36
N LEU A 136 -31.33 17.46 -28.37
CA LEU A 136 -30.61 18.72 -28.29
C LEU A 136 -29.64 18.91 -29.46
N GLU A 137 -28.88 17.88 -29.83
CA GLU A 137 -27.99 17.91 -30.99
C GLU A 137 -28.77 18.13 -32.30
N ARG A 138 -29.93 17.48 -32.44
CA ARG A 138 -30.82 17.71 -33.60
C ARG A 138 -31.30 19.15 -33.66
N GLN A 139 -31.81 19.68 -32.55
CA GLN A 139 -32.27 21.07 -32.49
C GLN A 139 -31.14 22.04 -32.85
N LYS A 140 -29.94 21.81 -32.32
CA LYS A 140 -28.75 22.61 -32.65
C LYS A 140 -28.42 22.58 -34.14
N VAL A 141 -28.51 21.42 -34.78
CA VAL A 141 -28.29 21.28 -36.23
C VAL A 141 -29.40 21.97 -37.04
N GLU A 142 -30.66 21.88 -36.60
CA GLU A 142 -31.77 22.61 -37.21
C GLU A 142 -31.55 24.13 -37.13
N GLU A 143 -31.13 24.66 -35.97
CA GLU A 143 -30.77 26.07 -35.78
C GLU A 143 -29.62 26.48 -36.70
N TRP A 144 -28.59 25.65 -36.84
CA TRP A 144 -27.47 25.94 -37.75
C TRP A 144 -27.87 26.00 -39.21
N TYR A 145 -28.72 25.06 -39.65
CA TYR A 145 -29.23 25.08 -41.02
C TYR A 145 -30.13 26.29 -41.26
N ALA A 146 -30.96 26.69 -40.29
CA ALA A 146 -31.78 27.89 -40.39
C ALA A 146 -30.92 29.15 -40.51
N ASP A 147 -29.92 29.32 -39.63
CA ASP A 147 -28.99 30.45 -39.66
C ASP A 147 -28.24 30.55 -41.00
N VAL A 148 -27.80 29.41 -41.54
CA VAL A 148 -27.11 29.35 -42.83
C VAL A 148 -28.07 29.66 -43.98
N ARG A 149 -29.32 29.20 -43.91
CA ARG A 149 -30.32 29.53 -44.93
C ARG A 149 -30.57 31.03 -44.98
N ASP A 150 -30.69 31.67 -43.82
CA ASP A 150 -30.89 33.12 -43.72
C ASP A 150 -29.63 33.87 -44.19
N GLU A 151 -28.42 33.43 -43.79
CA GLU A 151 -27.15 34.03 -44.25
C GLU A 151 -26.98 33.92 -45.78
N LEU A 152 -27.33 32.78 -46.37
CA LEU A 152 -27.26 32.55 -47.81
C LEU A 152 -28.26 33.42 -48.58
N GLN A 153 -29.43 33.68 -47.99
CA GLN A 153 -30.46 34.52 -48.60
C GLN A 153 -30.10 36.00 -48.57
N ASP A 154 -29.50 36.48 -47.48
CA ASP A 154 -29.24 37.91 -47.27
C ASP A 154 -27.84 38.35 -47.76
N ALA A 155 -26.82 37.51 -47.57
CA ALA A 155 -25.42 37.88 -47.79
C ALA A 155 -24.73 37.03 -48.87
N TYR A 156 -25.37 35.97 -49.36
CA TYR A 156 -24.77 35.01 -50.30
C TYR A 156 -23.48 34.38 -49.77
N THR A 157 -23.40 34.18 -48.45
CA THR A 157 -22.26 33.58 -47.74
C THR A 157 -22.73 32.51 -46.74
N PHE A 158 -21.79 31.69 -46.28
CA PHE A 158 -22.01 30.69 -45.23
C PHE A 158 -20.85 30.70 -44.22
N LYS A 159 -20.29 31.89 -43.98
CA LYS A 159 -19.10 32.07 -43.15
C LYS A 159 -19.38 31.68 -41.70
N SER A 160 -20.59 31.95 -41.21
CA SER A 160 -20.98 31.58 -39.85
C SER A 160 -20.83 30.07 -39.59
N LEU A 161 -21.21 29.23 -40.55
CA LEU A 161 -21.05 27.78 -40.46
C LEU A 161 -19.58 27.36 -40.51
N GLN A 162 -18.77 27.99 -41.38
CA GLN A 162 -17.34 27.70 -41.45
C GLN A 162 -16.66 27.99 -40.10
N ASP A 163 -16.95 29.14 -39.51
CA ASP A 163 -16.39 29.56 -38.23
C ASP A 163 -16.87 28.63 -37.09
N ARG A 164 -18.15 28.27 -37.06
CA ARG A 164 -18.71 27.30 -36.08
C ARG A 164 -18.06 25.92 -36.19
N VAL A 165 -17.93 25.38 -37.40
CA VAL A 165 -17.28 24.07 -37.64
C VAL A 165 -15.82 24.11 -37.23
N ALA A 166 -15.10 25.19 -37.53
CA ALA A 166 -13.71 25.36 -37.10
C ALA A 166 -13.61 25.40 -35.56
N GLN A 167 -14.52 26.12 -34.91
CA GLN A 167 -14.58 26.20 -33.45
C GLN A 167 -14.89 24.83 -32.81
N GLU A 168 -15.84 24.07 -33.33
CA GLU A 168 -16.14 22.72 -32.82
C GLU A 168 -14.99 21.75 -33.01
N LYS A 169 -14.34 21.76 -34.19
CA LYS A 169 -13.15 20.93 -34.42
C LYS A 169 -12.06 21.25 -33.40
N HIS A 170 -11.80 22.54 -33.15
CA HIS A 170 -10.82 22.96 -32.17
C HIS A 170 -11.20 22.56 -30.73
N GLN A 171 -12.48 22.65 -30.36
CA GLN A 171 -12.96 22.18 -29.06
C GLN A 171 -12.84 20.65 -28.93
N GLN A 172 -13.12 19.90 -30.00
CA GLN A 172 -13.00 18.45 -30.04
C GLN A 172 -11.53 18.00 -29.89
N GLU A 173 -10.60 18.70 -30.55
CA GLU A 173 -9.16 18.48 -30.40
C GLU A 173 -8.71 18.71 -28.95
N LYS A 174 -9.10 19.85 -28.35
CA LYS A 174 -8.83 20.14 -26.93
C LYS A 174 -9.38 19.06 -26.00
N LEU A 175 -10.61 18.60 -26.24
CA LEU A 175 -11.21 17.54 -25.45
C LEU A 175 -10.43 16.22 -25.57
N ASN A 176 -9.97 15.88 -26.77
CA ASN A 176 -9.16 14.68 -27.02
C ASN A 176 -7.79 14.77 -26.33
N GLU A 177 -7.16 15.94 -26.35
CA GLU A 177 -5.90 16.20 -25.64
C GLU A 177 -6.08 16.05 -24.12
N VAL A 178 -7.13 16.64 -23.55
CA VAL A 178 -7.46 16.49 -22.12
C VAL A 178 -7.71 15.01 -21.78
N LYS A 179 -8.46 14.27 -22.61
CA LYS A 179 -8.68 12.83 -22.40
C LYS A 179 -7.38 12.05 -22.40
N LYS A 180 -6.47 12.35 -23.34
CA LYS A 180 -5.15 11.71 -23.41
C LYS A 180 -4.33 12.01 -22.15
N ARG A 181 -4.23 13.28 -21.76
CA ARG A 181 -3.49 13.71 -20.56
C ARG A 181 -4.06 13.09 -19.28
N THR A 182 -5.38 13.01 -19.15
CA THR A 182 -6.05 12.36 -18.01
C THR A 182 -5.72 10.87 -17.96
N ARG A 183 -5.70 10.18 -19.10
CA ARG A 183 -5.32 8.76 -19.18
C ARG A 183 -3.86 8.53 -18.79
N GLU A 184 -2.96 9.36 -19.30
CA GLU A 184 -1.53 9.31 -18.96
C GLU A 184 -1.29 9.59 -17.48
N SER A 185 -1.94 10.62 -16.93
CA SER A 185 -1.87 10.94 -15.50
C SER A 185 -2.41 9.81 -14.62
N ALA A 186 -3.55 9.22 -14.98
CA ALA A 186 -4.11 8.08 -14.25
C ALA A 186 -3.20 6.85 -14.30
N GLN A 187 -2.49 6.63 -15.41
CA GLN A 187 -1.49 5.58 -15.51
C GLN A 187 -0.26 5.87 -14.64
N ALA A 188 0.23 7.12 -14.63
CA ALA A 188 1.35 7.52 -13.78
C ALA A 188 1.01 7.36 -12.28
N VAL A 189 -0.18 7.76 -11.85
CA VAL A 189 -0.66 7.56 -10.47
C VAL A 189 -0.64 6.09 -10.09
N ARG A 190 -1.15 5.20 -10.96
CA ARG A 190 -1.14 3.75 -10.70
C ARG A 190 0.27 3.17 -10.56
N LEU A 191 1.22 3.65 -11.36
CA LEU A 191 2.61 3.22 -11.27
C LEU A 191 3.23 3.68 -9.95
N LEU A 192 3.04 4.94 -9.58
CA LEU A 192 3.51 5.49 -8.31
C LEU A 192 2.90 4.79 -7.10
N GLU A 193 1.60 4.47 -7.13
CA GLU A 193 0.95 3.69 -6.07
C GLU A 193 1.55 2.28 -5.93
N ALA A 194 1.91 1.65 -7.05
CA ALA A 194 2.55 0.34 -7.06
C ALA A 194 4.00 0.40 -6.52
N GLU A 195 4.76 1.42 -6.90
CA GLU A 195 6.11 1.69 -6.38
C GLU A 195 6.08 1.98 -4.88
N LEU A 196 5.21 2.86 -4.43
CA LEU A 196 5.03 3.19 -3.01
C LEU A 196 4.68 1.94 -2.18
N LYS A 197 3.80 1.07 -2.70
CA LYS A 197 3.45 -0.18 -2.03
C LYS A 197 4.63 -1.14 -1.96
N LYS A 198 5.47 -1.18 -2.99
CA LYS A 198 6.68 -2.00 -3.01
C LYS A 198 7.71 -1.47 -2.00
N GLU A 199 7.96 -0.17 -2.01
CA GLU A 199 8.92 0.49 -1.13
C GLU A 199 8.52 0.38 0.35
N THR A 200 7.24 0.57 0.67
CA THR A 200 6.74 0.36 2.05
C THR A 200 6.90 -1.09 2.51
N ALA A 201 6.65 -2.07 1.62
CA ALA A 201 6.87 -3.49 1.94
C ALA A 201 8.36 -3.84 2.10
N GLU A 202 9.26 -3.22 1.33
CA GLU A 202 10.71 -3.37 1.47
C GLU A 202 11.20 -2.75 2.78
N TYR A 203 10.77 -1.53 3.08
CA TYR A 203 11.08 -0.85 4.35
C TYR A 203 10.59 -1.63 5.57
N GLU A 204 9.37 -2.18 5.53
CA GLU A 204 8.87 -3.04 6.62
C GLU A 204 9.71 -4.31 6.82
N ARG A 205 10.25 -4.90 5.73
CA ARG A 205 11.14 -6.06 5.83
C ARG A 205 12.48 -5.67 6.44
N GLU A 206 13.07 -4.57 6.00
CA GLU A 206 14.32 -4.05 6.56
C GLU A 206 14.16 -3.69 8.04
N MET A 207 13.05 -3.05 8.42
CA MET A 207 12.74 -2.75 9.82
C MET A 207 12.58 -4.01 10.68
N LYS A 208 12.00 -5.08 10.13
CA LYS A 208 11.90 -6.37 10.83
C LYS A 208 13.27 -7.02 10.98
N GLN A 209 14.09 -7.00 9.93
CA GLN A 209 15.43 -7.58 9.95
C GLN A 209 16.33 -6.84 10.95
N THR A 210 16.41 -5.51 10.87
CA THR A 210 17.20 -4.69 11.80
C THR A 210 16.75 -4.86 13.25
N ASN A 211 15.44 -4.93 13.53
CA ASN A 211 14.95 -5.21 14.88
C ASN A 211 15.31 -6.62 15.37
N ALA A 212 15.32 -7.62 14.49
CA ALA A 212 15.77 -8.97 14.82
C ALA A 212 17.27 -8.98 15.14
N GLU A 213 18.09 -8.29 14.33
CA GLU A 213 19.53 -8.13 14.56
C GLU A 213 19.81 -7.40 15.89
N ILE A 214 19.10 -6.30 16.18
CA ILE A 214 19.18 -5.59 17.46
C ILE A 214 18.85 -6.52 18.63
N SER A 215 17.84 -7.38 18.49
CA SER A 215 17.43 -8.31 19.55
C SER A 215 18.51 -9.37 19.79
N SER A 216 19.07 -9.95 18.72
CA SER A 216 20.17 -10.91 18.81
C SER A 216 21.41 -10.29 19.45
N LEU A 217 21.80 -9.08 19.03
CA LEU A 217 22.95 -8.38 19.61
C LEU A 217 22.74 -8.04 21.09
N LYS A 218 21.51 -7.71 21.51
CA LYS A 218 21.18 -7.50 22.93
C LYS A 218 21.34 -8.79 23.73
N GLU A 219 20.88 -9.92 23.20
CA GLU A 219 21.05 -11.23 23.85
C GLU A 219 22.53 -11.61 23.98
N GLU A 220 23.32 -11.45 22.92
CA GLU A 220 24.76 -11.69 22.95
C GLU A 220 25.47 -10.80 23.96
N LEU A 221 25.12 -9.51 24.02
CA LEU A 221 25.69 -8.56 24.97
C LEU A 221 25.37 -8.96 26.42
N GLN A 222 24.12 -9.37 26.68
CA GLN A 222 23.71 -9.86 28.00
C GLN A 222 24.45 -11.15 28.38
N GLN A 223 24.58 -12.11 27.46
CA GLN A 223 25.35 -13.33 27.69
C GLN A 223 26.83 -13.04 27.97
N ASN A 224 27.44 -12.14 27.22
CA ASN A 224 28.84 -11.75 27.41
C ASN A 224 29.03 -11.04 28.76
N ARG A 225 28.12 -10.15 29.16
CA ARG A 225 28.14 -9.53 30.50
C ARG A 225 28.08 -10.58 31.61
N LEU A 226 27.17 -11.55 31.51
CA LEU A 226 27.04 -12.63 32.49
C LEU A 226 28.31 -13.49 32.54
N LYS A 227 28.85 -13.90 31.39
CA LYS A 227 30.11 -14.66 31.31
C LYS A 227 31.28 -13.90 31.92
N SER A 228 31.44 -12.62 31.61
CA SER A 228 32.52 -11.79 32.16
C SER A 228 32.37 -11.60 33.68
N SER A 229 31.16 -11.35 34.18
CA SER A 229 30.90 -11.23 35.61
C SER A 229 31.19 -12.54 36.36
N LEU A 230 30.79 -13.69 35.81
CA LEU A 230 31.10 -15.00 36.38
C LEU A 230 32.59 -15.28 36.40
N LYS A 231 33.32 -14.97 35.32
CA LYS A 231 34.77 -15.12 35.24
C LYS A 231 35.48 -14.28 36.30
N LEU A 232 35.14 -12.99 36.40
CA LEU A 232 35.70 -12.10 37.41
C LEU A 232 35.46 -12.63 38.83
N SER A 233 34.23 -13.03 39.15
CA SER A 233 33.93 -13.58 40.48
C SER A 233 34.68 -14.89 40.78
N PHE A 234 34.88 -15.75 39.77
CA PHE A 234 35.65 -16.97 39.92
C PHE A 234 37.14 -16.66 40.15
N GLU A 235 37.72 -15.76 39.36
CA GLU A 235 39.11 -15.31 39.51
C GLU A 235 39.34 -14.64 40.88
N GLU A 236 38.43 -13.77 41.33
CA GLU A 236 38.48 -13.15 42.66
C GLU A 236 38.49 -14.21 43.78
N LYS A 237 37.59 -15.20 43.71
CA LYS A 237 37.56 -16.30 44.69
C LYS A 237 38.83 -17.15 44.66
N GLN A 238 39.37 -17.40 43.46
CA GLN A 238 40.61 -18.15 43.29
C GLN A 238 41.80 -17.40 43.91
N LEU A 239 41.92 -16.10 43.63
CA LEU A 239 42.97 -15.24 44.18
C LEU A 239 42.84 -15.15 45.71
N ALA A 240 41.64 -14.93 46.24
CA ALA A 240 41.40 -14.89 47.68
C ALA A 240 41.76 -16.23 48.37
N ALA A 241 41.44 -17.37 47.75
CA ALA A 241 41.81 -18.68 48.27
C ALA A 241 43.34 -18.90 48.25
N GLN A 242 44.03 -18.44 47.20
CA GLN A 242 45.49 -18.48 47.10
C GLN A 242 46.15 -17.59 48.16
N GLU A 243 45.65 -16.36 48.33
CA GLU A 243 46.12 -15.42 49.36
C GLU A 243 45.95 -16.02 50.76
N GLN A 244 44.78 -16.57 51.09
CA GLN A 244 44.55 -17.22 52.37
C GLN A 244 45.45 -18.44 52.59
N ALA A 245 45.69 -19.25 51.56
CA ALA A 245 46.61 -20.38 51.65
C ALA A 245 48.04 -19.90 51.94
N LEU A 246 48.48 -18.85 51.24
CA LEU A 246 49.80 -18.26 51.44
C LEU A 246 49.95 -17.63 52.84
N LEU A 247 48.94 -16.91 53.32
CA LEU A 247 48.90 -16.36 54.68
C LEU A 247 49.00 -17.46 55.74
N ARG A 248 48.29 -18.58 55.57
CA ARG A 248 48.41 -19.73 56.48
C ARG A 248 49.82 -20.31 56.53
N VAL A 249 50.48 -20.41 55.37
CA VAL A 249 51.89 -20.88 55.30
C VAL A 249 52.82 -19.89 56.00
N PHE A 250 52.66 -18.58 55.77
CA PHE A 250 53.47 -17.57 56.46
C PHE A 250 53.25 -17.58 57.97
N GLN A 251 52.00 -17.69 58.45
CA GLN A 251 51.70 -17.80 59.87
C GLN A 251 52.34 -19.03 60.51
N GLN A 252 52.28 -20.19 59.84
CA GLN A 252 52.98 -21.39 60.33
C GLN A 252 54.49 -21.16 60.43
N LYS A 253 55.08 -20.49 59.44
CA LYS A 253 56.51 -20.20 59.44
C LYS A 253 56.89 -19.21 60.52
N GLU A 254 56.06 -18.20 60.77
CA GLU A 254 56.25 -17.23 61.85
C GLU A 254 56.20 -17.93 63.22
N ILE A 255 55.22 -18.81 63.46
CA ILE A 255 55.13 -19.60 64.70
C ILE A 255 56.37 -20.49 64.85
N GLU A 256 56.86 -21.12 63.78
CA GLU A 256 58.07 -21.94 63.81
C GLU A 256 59.31 -21.10 64.18
N LEU A 257 59.48 -19.94 63.54
CA LEU A 257 60.58 -19.01 63.84
C LEU A 257 60.51 -18.46 65.27
N GLN A 258 59.30 -18.15 65.77
CA GLN A 258 59.11 -17.72 67.16
C GLN A 258 59.49 -18.83 68.14
N ARG A 259 59.16 -20.09 67.85
CA ARG A 259 59.58 -21.23 68.67
C ARG A 259 61.09 -21.43 68.65
N GLN A 260 61.72 -21.29 67.49
CA GLN A 260 63.17 -21.34 67.36
C GLN A 260 63.82 -20.22 68.18
N LEU A 261 63.34 -18.98 68.04
CA LEU A 261 63.82 -17.83 68.82
C LEU A 261 63.67 -18.06 70.33
N ALA A 262 62.53 -18.57 70.80
CA ALA A 262 62.31 -18.86 72.21
C ALA A 262 63.26 -19.96 72.74
N LYS A 263 63.54 -20.97 71.90
CA LYS A 263 64.50 -22.03 72.22
C LYS A 263 65.92 -21.47 72.35
N GLU A 264 66.38 -20.72 71.35
CA GLU A 264 67.72 -20.07 71.36
C GLU A 264 67.87 -19.11 72.54
N LEU A 265 66.84 -18.32 72.88
CA LEU A 265 66.84 -17.46 74.07
C LEU A 265 66.95 -18.24 75.37
N SER A 266 66.26 -19.39 75.48
CA SER A 266 66.38 -20.27 76.66
C SER A 266 67.76 -20.89 76.77
N GLU A 267 68.36 -21.30 75.65
CA GLU A 267 69.72 -21.85 75.60
C GLU A 267 70.75 -20.78 75.98
N ALA A 268 70.63 -19.57 75.44
CA ALA A 268 71.46 -18.43 75.80
C ALA A 268 71.35 -18.07 77.30
N TYR A 269 70.13 -18.09 77.86
CA TYR A 269 69.92 -17.87 79.30
C TYR A 269 70.57 -18.96 80.16
N LEU A 270 70.46 -20.22 79.75
CA LEU A 270 71.14 -21.34 80.41
C LEU A 270 72.67 -21.20 80.36
N GLU A 271 73.22 -20.79 79.21
CA GLU A 271 74.65 -20.50 79.06
C GLU A 271 75.09 -19.33 79.93
N GLU A 272 74.34 -18.22 79.97
CA GLU A 272 74.63 -17.07 80.81
C GLU A 272 74.57 -17.43 82.31
N PHE A 273 73.56 -18.21 82.71
CA PHE A 273 73.44 -18.74 84.07
C PHE A 273 74.62 -19.64 84.42
N ALA A 274 74.96 -20.60 83.55
CA ALA A 274 76.10 -21.50 83.74
C ALA A 274 77.42 -20.71 83.80
N HIS A 275 77.61 -19.73 82.93
CA HIS A 275 78.78 -18.85 82.94
C HIS A 275 78.89 -18.05 84.24
N THR A 276 77.77 -17.51 84.73
CA THR A 276 77.71 -16.77 86.00
C THR A 276 78.06 -17.66 87.19
N GLU A 277 77.50 -18.87 87.25
CA GLU A 277 77.81 -19.84 88.31
C GLU A 277 79.27 -20.33 88.24
N ILE A 278 79.81 -20.55 87.04
CA ILE A 278 81.23 -20.89 86.84
C ILE A 278 82.14 -19.74 87.30
N LEU A 279 81.81 -18.48 86.96
CA LEU A 279 82.56 -17.31 87.41
C LEU A 279 82.51 -17.15 88.93
N LYS A 280 81.35 -17.42 89.54
CA LYS A 280 81.18 -17.41 91.00
C LYS A 280 82.01 -18.49 91.67
N PHE A 281 81.93 -19.72 91.18
CA PHE A 281 82.78 -20.83 91.64
C PHE A 281 84.27 -20.51 91.48
N SER A 282 84.67 -19.92 90.35
CA SER A 282 86.06 -19.53 90.09
C SER A 282 86.54 -18.43 91.05
N ARG A 283 85.69 -17.46 91.39
CA ARG A 283 86.01 -16.44 92.42
C ARG A 283 86.11 -17.05 93.82
N GLU A 284 85.20 -17.94 94.18
CA GLU A 284 85.21 -18.64 95.48
C GLU A 284 86.42 -19.59 95.60
N TYR A 285 86.88 -20.18 94.51
CA TYR A 285 88.10 -21.01 94.46
C TYR A 285 89.37 -20.16 94.59
N ILE A 286 89.43 -18.99 93.94
CA ILE A 286 90.56 -18.05 94.03
C ILE A 286 90.66 -17.40 95.41
N GLN A 287 89.57 -17.29 96.19
CA GLN A 287 89.60 -16.79 97.57
C GLN A 287 89.98 -17.86 98.61
N ASN A 288 90.02 -19.14 98.24
CA ASN A 288 90.35 -20.26 99.13
C ASN A 288 91.71 -20.93 98.80
N VAL A 289 92.56 -20.24 98.04
CA VAL A 289 93.98 -20.54 97.80
C VAL A 289 94.81 -19.37 98.28
#